data_AF-A0A0L0ISH8-F1
#
_entry.id   AF-A0A0L0ISH8-F1
#
_cell.length_a   1.000
_cell.length_b   1.000
_cell.length_c   1.000
_cell.angle_alpha   90.00
_cell.angle_beta   90.00
_cell.angle_gamma   90.00
#
_symmetry.space_group_name_H-M   'P 1'
#
loop_
_entity.id
_entity.type
_entity.pdbx_description
1 polymer ?
#
loop_
_entity_poly.entity_id
_entity_poly.type
_entity_poly.pdbx_seq_one_letter_code
_entity_poly.pdbx_strand_id
1 'polypeptide(L)'
;MGRQIEIRQAGRIIDVPDGRTILERALEEGIAYPHGCRSGRCGSCKSRLVSGEVDLLPHTRFALTDDERSQGLILACRAQPLTDCTVAWLDEEEEQLDLPVRTYRTRVVAIDDATHDIRQIRLEVETGEAVAFKAGQYAQVTFDGVPARDYSMANQPGRDHLEFHIRHVPGGATSEHVARSLKVGDEVSVRGPLGSSFLREQHTGPILAVAGGSGLAPIKSIVETALASGLRQPIHLYFGARTERDLYLVDHFSLLASTYDNLTFMPVLSEVSRSDHFRTGLVTDAIVSDVQDLNGWKAYMAGPPAMIDASGIMLRELGLRGEDIHADVFFTPEEAPT
;
A
#
# COMPACT_ATOMS: atom_id res chain seq x y z
N MET A 1 -23.51 -23.48 6.28
CA MET A 1 -23.52 -24.27 5.03
C MET A 1 -22.71 -23.49 4.01
N GLY A 2 -21.77 -24.11 3.28
CA GLY A 2 -20.92 -23.40 2.31
C GLY A 2 -21.68 -23.00 1.04
N ARG A 3 -21.19 -21.94 0.36
CA ARG A 3 -21.76 -21.41 -0.90
C ARG A 3 -20.71 -21.63 -1.99
N GLN A 4 -21.13 -22.10 -3.15
CA GLN A 4 -20.23 -22.34 -4.26
C GLN A 4 -19.97 -21.04 -5.02
N ILE A 5 -18.71 -20.63 -5.06
CA ILE A 5 -18.29 -19.40 -5.73
C ILE A 5 -17.41 -19.73 -6.91
N GLU A 6 -17.91 -19.48 -8.11
CA GLU A 6 -17.15 -19.56 -9.34
C GLU A 6 -16.34 -18.28 -9.53
N ILE A 7 -15.02 -18.42 -9.64
CA ILE A 7 -14.09 -17.32 -9.93
C ILE A 7 -13.67 -17.47 -11.40
N ARG A 8 -14.25 -16.63 -12.28
CA ARG A 8 -14.13 -16.80 -13.73
C ARG A 8 -12.69 -16.85 -14.22
N GLN A 9 -11.86 -15.88 -13.84
CA GLN A 9 -10.46 -15.83 -14.28
C GLN A 9 -9.59 -16.97 -13.75
N ALA A 10 -9.91 -17.50 -12.57
CA ALA A 10 -9.21 -18.67 -12.03
C ALA A 10 -9.69 -19.99 -12.67
N GLY A 11 -10.85 -20.00 -13.35
CA GLY A 11 -11.51 -21.21 -13.83
C GLY A 11 -11.80 -22.21 -12.71
N ARG A 12 -11.99 -21.72 -11.47
CA ARG A 12 -12.14 -22.54 -10.26
C ARG A 12 -13.41 -22.20 -9.51
N ILE A 13 -14.00 -23.22 -8.88
CA ILE A 13 -15.09 -23.09 -7.93
C ILE A 13 -14.52 -23.36 -6.53
N ILE A 14 -14.82 -22.47 -5.58
CA ILE A 14 -14.43 -22.61 -4.17
C ILE A 14 -15.67 -22.72 -3.28
N ASP A 15 -15.56 -23.44 -2.17
CA ASP A 15 -16.57 -23.49 -1.12
C ASP A 15 -16.28 -22.41 -0.06
N VAL A 16 -17.15 -21.42 0.02
CA VAL A 16 -17.07 -20.32 0.98
C VAL A 16 -18.04 -20.59 2.14
N PRO A 17 -17.53 -20.89 3.36
CA PRO A 17 -18.37 -21.04 4.54
C PRO A 17 -19.11 -19.73 4.89
N ASP A 18 -20.30 -19.88 5.47
CA ASP A 18 -21.05 -18.74 6.02
C ASP A 18 -20.14 -17.87 6.93
N GLY A 19 -20.21 -16.55 6.77
CA GLY A 19 -19.43 -15.59 7.54
C GLY A 19 -17.99 -15.39 7.06
N ARG A 20 -17.53 -16.12 6.03
CA ARG A 20 -16.20 -15.91 5.43
C ARG A 20 -16.30 -15.13 4.13
N THR A 21 -15.24 -14.41 3.80
CA THR A 21 -15.21 -13.59 2.58
C THR A 21 -14.69 -14.39 1.39
N ILE A 22 -15.09 -13.99 0.18
CA ILE A 22 -14.63 -14.62 -1.06
C ILE A 22 -13.09 -14.57 -1.16
N LEU A 23 -12.48 -13.42 -0.86
CA LEU A 23 -11.02 -13.26 -0.93
C LEU A 23 -10.30 -14.20 0.03
N GLU A 24 -10.76 -14.27 1.27
CA GLU A 24 -10.12 -15.07 2.33
C GLU A 24 -10.00 -16.55 1.91
N ARG A 25 -11.10 -17.11 1.40
CA ARG A 25 -11.14 -18.51 0.94
C ARG A 25 -10.37 -18.72 -0.36
N ALA A 26 -10.42 -17.75 -1.28
CA ALA A 26 -9.64 -17.82 -2.51
C ALA A 26 -8.13 -17.92 -2.21
N LEU A 27 -7.62 -17.11 -1.28
CA LEU A 27 -6.20 -17.13 -0.91
C LEU A 27 -5.80 -18.43 -0.20
N GLU A 28 -6.66 -18.98 0.66
CA GLU A 28 -6.40 -20.29 1.31
C GLU A 28 -6.34 -21.44 0.30
N GLU A 29 -7.17 -21.39 -0.73
CA GLU A 29 -7.20 -22.36 -1.84
C GLU A 29 -6.08 -22.12 -2.87
N GLY A 30 -5.16 -21.19 -2.60
CA GLY A 30 -4.02 -20.88 -3.44
C GLY A 30 -4.36 -20.10 -4.72
N ILE A 31 -5.55 -19.49 -4.79
CA ILE A 31 -5.92 -18.61 -5.90
C ILE A 31 -5.28 -17.25 -5.67
N ALA A 32 -4.48 -16.78 -6.63
CA ALA A 32 -3.84 -15.47 -6.62
C ALA A 32 -4.84 -14.33 -6.91
N TYR A 33 -5.85 -14.19 -6.04
CA TYR A 33 -6.89 -13.18 -6.19
C TYR A 33 -6.30 -11.77 -5.95
N PRO A 34 -6.59 -10.76 -6.81
CA PRO A 34 -6.10 -9.39 -6.61
C PRO A 34 -6.51 -8.79 -5.27
N HIS A 35 -5.53 -8.30 -4.48
CA HIS A 35 -5.80 -7.66 -3.18
C HIS A 35 -4.64 -6.79 -2.67
N GLY A 36 -4.96 -5.90 -1.71
CA GLY A 36 -4.00 -5.11 -0.93
C GLY A 36 -4.38 -5.11 0.55
N CYS A 37 -5.20 -4.14 0.99
CA CYS A 37 -5.49 -3.90 2.42
C CYS A 37 -6.35 -4.95 3.15
N ARG A 38 -7.08 -5.80 2.42
CA ARG A 38 -8.06 -6.77 2.95
C ARG A 38 -9.16 -6.22 3.90
N SER A 39 -9.30 -4.90 4.01
CA SER A 39 -10.18 -4.22 4.96
C SER A 39 -11.26 -3.35 4.30
N GLY A 40 -11.39 -3.43 2.97
CA GLY A 40 -12.39 -2.66 2.22
C GLY A 40 -12.02 -1.20 2.03
N ARG A 41 -10.72 -0.88 1.99
CA ARG A 41 -10.21 0.50 1.87
C ARG A 41 -9.45 0.80 0.58
N CYS A 42 -8.67 -0.13 0.03
CA CYS A 42 -7.83 0.15 -1.14
C CYS A 42 -8.49 -0.08 -2.50
N GLY A 43 -9.62 -0.81 -2.56
CA GLY A 43 -10.29 -1.13 -3.84
C GLY A 43 -9.65 -2.25 -4.67
N SER A 44 -8.41 -2.71 -4.39
CA SER A 44 -7.68 -3.70 -5.21
C SER A 44 -8.38 -5.05 -5.44
N CYS A 45 -9.35 -5.42 -4.61
CA CYS A 45 -10.11 -6.67 -4.75
C CYS A 45 -11.48 -6.47 -5.44
N LYS A 46 -11.66 -5.32 -6.09
CA LYS A 46 -12.92 -4.96 -6.76
C LYS A 46 -13.21 -5.94 -7.88
N SER A 47 -14.44 -6.42 -7.89
CA SER A 47 -14.89 -7.50 -8.76
C SER A 47 -16.33 -7.25 -9.18
N ARG A 48 -16.70 -7.72 -10.37
CA ARG A 48 -18.08 -7.78 -10.82
C ARG A 48 -18.74 -9.04 -10.25
N LEU A 49 -19.87 -8.84 -9.59
CA LEU A 49 -20.79 -9.92 -9.25
C LEU A 49 -21.60 -10.24 -10.50
N VAL A 50 -21.31 -11.38 -11.13
CA VAL A 50 -21.96 -11.80 -12.38
C VAL A 50 -23.31 -12.45 -12.10
N SER A 51 -23.40 -13.22 -11.02
CA SER A 51 -24.63 -13.87 -10.55
C SER A 51 -24.55 -14.12 -9.05
N GLY A 52 -25.71 -14.30 -8.43
CA GLY A 52 -25.84 -14.54 -6.99
C GLY A 52 -25.98 -13.25 -6.18
N GLU A 53 -25.89 -13.39 -4.87
CA GLU A 53 -26.08 -12.32 -3.89
C GLU A 53 -24.99 -12.40 -2.82
N VAL A 54 -24.47 -11.23 -2.43
CA VAL A 54 -23.48 -11.12 -1.36
C VAL A 54 -23.91 -10.04 -0.36
N ASP A 55 -23.60 -10.28 0.92
CA ASP A 55 -23.58 -9.24 1.92
C ASP A 55 -22.18 -8.58 1.94
N LEU A 56 -22.16 -7.25 2.00
CA LEU A 56 -20.91 -6.48 2.01
C LEU A 56 -20.66 -5.95 3.41
N LEU A 57 -19.60 -6.49 4.03
CA LEU A 57 -19.08 -5.97 5.28
C LEU A 57 -18.66 -4.49 5.14
N PRO A 58 -18.54 -3.73 6.26
CA PRO A 58 -18.18 -2.31 6.22
C PRO A 58 -16.94 -2.01 5.37
N HIS A 59 -17.03 -0.99 4.53
CA HIS A 59 -15.99 -0.56 3.59
C HIS A 59 -16.11 0.94 3.32
N THR A 60 -15.11 1.52 2.68
CA THR A 60 -15.06 2.96 2.42
C THR A 60 -15.63 3.28 1.04
N ARG A 61 -16.27 4.44 0.90
CA ARG A 61 -16.77 4.96 -0.39
C ARG A 61 -15.64 5.15 -1.41
N PHE A 62 -14.41 5.32 -0.93
CA PHE A 62 -13.21 5.34 -1.76
C PHE A 62 -12.97 3.99 -2.46
N ALA A 63 -13.09 2.89 -1.72
CA ALA A 63 -12.88 1.54 -2.23
C ALA A 63 -14.01 1.06 -3.15
N LEU A 64 -15.27 1.35 -2.80
CA LEU A 64 -16.46 1.01 -3.58
C LEU A 64 -17.52 2.10 -3.41
N THR A 65 -17.81 2.81 -4.49
CA THR A 65 -18.84 3.86 -4.52
C THR A 65 -20.25 3.27 -4.59
N ASP A 66 -21.26 4.07 -4.23
CA ASP A 66 -22.67 3.65 -4.33
C ASP A 66 -23.08 3.36 -5.79
N ASP A 67 -22.55 4.13 -6.74
CA ASP A 67 -22.80 3.92 -8.18
C ASP A 67 -22.18 2.62 -8.68
N GLU A 68 -20.90 2.37 -8.36
CA GLU A 68 -20.23 1.11 -8.67
C GLU A 68 -20.97 -0.10 -8.07
N ARG A 69 -21.45 0.02 -6.82
CA ARG A 69 -22.26 -1.01 -6.17
C ARG A 69 -23.57 -1.25 -6.92
N SER A 70 -24.25 -0.18 -7.36
CA SER A 70 -25.48 -0.28 -8.13
C SER A 70 -25.27 -0.95 -9.51
N GLN A 71 -24.05 -0.86 -10.05
CA GLN A 71 -23.63 -1.51 -11.30
C GLN A 71 -23.16 -2.97 -11.10
N GLY A 72 -23.35 -3.52 -9.89
CA GLY A 72 -23.02 -4.91 -9.57
C GLY A 72 -21.55 -5.14 -9.23
N LEU A 73 -20.79 -4.10 -8.84
CA LEU A 73 -19.43 -4.25 -8.34
C LEU A 73 -19.43 -4.54 -6.83
N ILE A 74 -18.48 -5.36 -6.41
CA ILE A 74 -18.27 -5.81 -5.03
C ILE A 74 -16.79 -5.72 -4.68
N LEU A 75 -16.46 -5.78 -3.38
CA LEU A 75 -15.10 -5.96 -2.91
C LEU A 75 -14.95 -7.39 -2.38
N ALA A 76 -14.15 -8.25 -3.03
CA ALA A 76 -14.02 -9.66 -2.64
C ALA A 76 -13.54 -9.83 -1.19
N CYS A 77 -12.77 -8.88 -0.65
CA CYS A 77 -12.34 -8.88 0.75
C CYS A 77 -13.43 -8.55 1.77
N ARG A 78 -14.58 -8.04 1.32
CA ARG A 78 -15.74 -7.68 2.15
C ARG A 78 -17.02 -8.41 1.76
N ALA A 79 -17.01 -9.16 0.66
CA ALA A 79 -18.16 -9.88 0.15
C ALA A 79 -18.29 -11.26 0.83
N GLN A 80 -19.36 -11.43 1.61
CA GLN A 80 -19.81 -12.71 2.15
C GLN A 80 -20.98 -13.21 1.29
N PRO A 81 -20.86 -14.37 0.63
CA PRO A 81 -21.91 -14.86 -0.24
C PRO A 81 -23.14 -15.32 0.53
N LEU A 82 -24.31 -14.87 0.09
CA LEU A 82 -25.63 -15.30 0.58
C LEU A 82 -26.18 -16.47 -0.24
N THR A 83 -25.81 -16.55 -1.51
CA THR A 83 -26.16 -17.62 -2.46
C THR A 83 -24.91 -18.10 -3.20
N ASP A 84 -25.06 -19.14 -4.03
CA ASP A 84 -24.01 -19.50 -4.98
C ASP A 84 -23.80 -18.34 -5.97
N CYS A 85 -22.56 -17.94 -6.18
CA CYS A 85 -22.22 -16.73 -6.94
C CYS A 85 -21.19 -17.03 -8.03
N THR A 86 -21.23 -16.25 -9.10
CA THR A 86 -20.12 -16.14 -10.05
C THR A 86 -19.54 -14.74 -9.94
N VAL A 87 -18.22 -14.66 -9.75
CA VAL A 87 -17.49 -13.39 -9.66
C VAL A 87 -16.39 -13.32 -10.72
N ALA A 88 -16.16 -12.10 -11.21
CA ALA A 88 -15.01 -11.78 -12.05
C ALA A 88 -14.29 -10.58 -11.46
N TRP A 89 -13.02 -10.69 -11.10
CA TRP A 89 -12.26 -9.50 -10.69
C TRP A 89 -12.12 -8.53 -11.86
N LEU A 90 -11.88 -7.25 -11.60
CA LEU A 90 -11.60 -6.32 -12.69
C LEU A 90 -10.17 -6.57 -13.18
N ASP A 91 -10.00 -6.74 -14.48
CA ASP A 91 -8.67 -6.85 -15.08
C ASP A 91 -8.01 -5.46 -14.99
N GLU A 92 -6.89 -5.35 -14.29
CA GLU A 92 -6.05 -4.15 -14.37
C GLU A 92 -5.31 -4.25 -15.71
N GLU A 93 -5.75 -3.49 -16.71
CA GLU A 93 -5.23 -3.55 -18.11
C GLU A 93 -3.73 -3.18 -18.26
N GLU A 94 -2.99 -2.90 -17.18
CA GLU A 94 -1.60 -2.43 -17.27
C GLU A 94 -0.62 -3.26 -16.42
N GLU A 95 0.18 -4.06 -17.13
CA GLU A 95 1.42 -4.70 -16.68
C GLU A 95 1.32 -5.49 -15.36
N GLN A 96 0.48 -6.51 -15.32
CA GLN A 96 0.63 -7.54 -14.29
C GLN A 96 1.76 -8.50 -14.72
N LEU A 97 3.00 -8.11 -14.46
CA LEU A 97 4.08 -9.10 -14.38
C LEU A 97 3.75 -9.98 -13.19
N ASP A 98 3.29 -11.21 -13.45
CA ASP A 98 3.09 -12.25 -12.44
C ASP A 98 4.45 -12.68 -11.88
N LEU A 99 5.03 -11.81 -11.03
CA LEU A 99 6.22 -12.14 -10.28
C LEU A 99 5.84 -13.26 -9.29
N PRO A 100 6.52 -14.42 -9.34
CA PRO A 100 6.16 -15.54 -8.49
C PRO A 100 6.40 -15.18 -7.03
N VAL A 101 5.39 -15.40 -6.19
CA VAL A 101 5.54 -15.27 -4.74
C VAL A 101 6.47 -16.37 -4.24
N ARG A 102 7.58 -15.98 -3.60
CA ARG A 102 8.58 -16.88 -3.03
C ARG A 102 8.83 -16.54 -1.57
N THR A 103 9.41 -17.49 -0.84
CA THR A 103 9.90 -17.28 0.52
C THR A 103 11.43 -17.21 0.49
N TYR A 104 11.98 -16.14 1.03
CA TYR A 104 13.40 -15.86 1.12
C TYR A 104 13.84 -15.92 2.58
N ARG A 105 14.96 -16.60 2.82
CA ARG A 105 15.68 -16.49 4.09
C ARG A 105 16.62 -15.29 3.99
N THR A 106 16.52 -14.42 4.98
CA THR A 106 17.26 -13.16 5.01
C THR A 106 17.87 -12.94 6.39
N ARG A 107 18.84 -12.03 6.46
CA ARG A 107 19.49 -11.63 7.71
C ARG A 107 19.46 -10.12 7.85
N VAL A 108 19.25 -9.64 9.07
CA VAL A 108 19.33 -8.20 9.37
C VAL A 108 20.77 -7.75 9.23
N VAL A 109 21.02 -6.78 8.35
CA VAL A 109 22.36 -6.21 8.14
C VAL A 109 22.50 -4.78 8.66
N ALA A 110 21.39 -4.04 8.79
CA ALA A 110 21.38 -2.73 9.42
C ALA A 110 20.01 -2.42 10.05
N ILE A 111 20.06 -1.61 11.11
CA ILE A 111 18.90 -1.06 11.81
C ILE A 111 19.22 0.39 12.14
N ASP A 112 18.40 1.32 11.67
CA ASP A 112 18.55 2.74 11.91
C ASP A 112 17.24 3.30 12.49
N ASP A 113 17.33 4.15 13.52
CA ASP A 113 16.16 4.86 14.05
C ASP A 113 15.88 6.07 13.12
N ALA A 114 14.77 6.01 12.37
CA ALA A 114 14.36 7.09 11.46
C ALA A 114 13.62 8.21 12.19
N THR A 115 12.79 7.83 13.15
CA THR A 115 12.10 8.75 14.07
C THR A 115 12.14 8.16 15.47
N HIS A 116 11.46 8.81 16.41
CA HIS A 116 11.25 8.27 17.76
C HIS A 116 10.43 6.95 17.79
N ASP A 117 9.68 6.62 16.73
CA ASP A 117 8.79 5.47 16.65
C ASP A 117 8.89 4.71 15.32
N ILE A 118 9.84 5.01 14.43
CA ILE A 118 10.03 4.29 13.15
C ILE A 118 11.48 3.83 13.04
N ARG A 119 11.67 2.56 12.71
CA ARG A 119 12.98 1.98 12.36
C ARG A 119 13.06 1.63 10.89
N GLN A 120 14.19 1.94 10.26
CA GLN A 120 14.57 1.40 8.98
C GLN A 120 15.38 0.12 9.22
N ILE A 121 14.91 -0.99 8.67
CA ILE A 121 15.65 -2.26 8.71
C ILE A 121 16.08 -2.63 7.30
N ARG A 122 17.31 -3.14 7.17
CA ARG A 122 17.83 -3.68 5.91
C ARG A 122 18.13 -5.16 6.07
N LEU A 123 17.65 -5.95 5.12
CA LEU A 123 17.77 -7.40 5.09
C LEU A 123 18.51 -7.84 3.83
N GLU A 124 19.52 -8.69 3.98
CA GLU A 124 20.17 -9.35 2.83
C GLU A 124 19.64 -10.77 2.66
N VAL A 125 19.44 -11.19 1.42
CA VAL A 125 19.03 -12.57 1.09
C VAL A 125 20.24 -13.49 1.21
N GLU A 126 20.12 -14.58 1.96
CA GLU A 126 21.27 -15.47 2.24
C GLU A 126 21.85 -16.13 0.98
N THR A 127 21.03 -16.35 -0.05
CA THR A 127 21.48 -16.90 -1.34
C THR A 127 22.19 -15.86 -2.21
N GLY A 128 22.13 -14.57 -1.84
CA GLY A 128 22.61 -13.45 -2.64
C GLY A 128 21.72 -13.10 -3.84
N GLU A 129 20.58 -13.77 -4.02
CA GLU A 129 19.64 -13.47 -5.10
C GLU A 129 18.84 -12.20 -4.77
N ALA A 130 18.78 -11.26 -5.72
CA ALA A 130 17.90 -10.10 -5.59
C ALA A 130 16.43 -10.55 -5.64
N VAL A 131 15.62 -10.03 -4.72
CA VAL A 131 14.17 -10.27 -4.73
C VAL A 131 13.56 -9.48 -5.88
N ALA A 132 12.88 -10.18 -6.80
CA ALA A 132 12.12 -9.55 -7.85
C ALA A 132 10.79 -9.02 -7.27
N PHE A 133 10.58 -7.71 -7.34
CA PHE A 133 9.33 -7.03 -6.98
C PHE A 133 9.16 -5.76 -7.81
N LYS A 134 7.96 -5.17 -7.81
CA LYS A 134 7.69 -3.85 -8.38
C LYS A 134 7.67 -2.78 -7.28
N ALA A 135 8.18 -1.60 -7.59
CA ALA A 135 8.25 -0.49 -6.65
C ALA A 135 6.86 -0.14 -6.09
N GLY A 136 6.71 -0.19 -4.76
CA GLY A 136 5.43 0.00 -4.07
C GLY A 136 4.80 -1.28 -3.52
N GLN A 137 5.24 -2.47 -3.96
CA GLN A 137 4.78 -3.74 -3.41
C GLN A 137 5.21 -3.93 -1.94
N TYR A 138 4.57 -4.90 -1.29
CA TYR A 138 4.89 -5.32 0.08
C TYR A 138 5.27 -6.79 0.17
N ALA A 139 5.82 -7.19 1.31
CA ALA A 139 6.12 -8.57 1.63
C ALA A 139 5.62 -8.90 3.03
N GLN A 140 5.30 -10.17 3.25
CA GLN A 140 5.05 -10.68 4.58
C GLN A 140 6.38 -11.01 5.25
N VAL A 141 6.70 -10.33 6.35
CA VAL A 141 7.95 -10.45 7.11
C VAL A 141 7.68 -11.16 8.42
N THR A 142 8.50 -12.17 8.72
CA THR A 142 8.39 -12.99 9.92
C THR A 142 9.72 -12.96 10.68
N PHE A 143 9.67 -12.46 11.91
CA PHE A 143 10.78 -12.48 12.87
C PHE A 143 10.57 -13.62 13.86
N ASP A 144 11.65 -14.07 14.50
CA ASP A 144 11.57 -15.17 15.47
C ASP A 144 10.67 -14.81 16.68
N GLY A 145 9.87 -15.78 17.10
CA GLY A 145 8.99 -15.66 18.27
C GLY A 145 7.81 -14.68 18.15
N VAL A 146 7.59 -14.03 16.99
CA VAL A 146 6.47 -13.09 16.81
C VAL A 146 5.67 -13.35 15.52
N PRO A 147 4.38 -12.98 15.48
CA PRO A 147 3.56 -13.18 14.30
C PRO A 147 4.08 -12.44 13.06
N ALA A 148 3.87 -13.04 11.88
CA ALA A 148 4.17 -12.42 10.59
C ALA A 148 3.32 -11.16 10.35
N ARG A 149 3.90 -10.14 9.71
CA ARG A 149 3.22 -8.89 9.34
C ARG A 149 3.62 -8.43 7.94
N ASP A 150 2.72 -7.70 7.30
CA ASP A 150 2.94 -7.14 5.98
C ASP A 150 3.67 -5.79 6.12
N TYR A 151 4.80 -5.65 5.44
CA TYR A 151 5.57 -4.40 5.38
C TYR A 151 5.96 -4.10 3.93
N SER A 152 5.77 -2.86 3.51
CA SER A 152 6.11 -2.43 2.15
C SER A 152 7.61 -2.26 1.98
N MET A 153 8.13 -2.67 0.83
CA MET A 153 9.55 -2.56 0.51
C MET A 153 9.89 -1.11 0.13
N ALA A 154 10.89 -0.55 0.78
CA ALA A 154 11.28 0.87 0.67
C ALA A 154 12.44 1.12 -0.28
N ASN A 155 13.18 0.07 -0.66
CA ASN A 155 14.25 0.13 -1.64
C ASN A 155 13.70 0.06 -3.07
N GLN A 156 14.53 0.48 -4.03
CA GLN A 156 14.26 0.23 -5.45
C GLN A 156 14.36 -1.27 -5.75
N PRO A 157 13.54 -1.81 -6.68
CA PRO A 157 13.73 -3.15 -7.21
C PRO A 157 15.15 -3.40 -7.73
N GLY A 158 15.64 -4.64 -7.58
CA GLY A 158 16.96 -5.05 -8.08
C GLY A 158 18.16 -4.67 -7.21
N ARG A 159 17.94 -4.10 -6.03
CA ARG A 159 18.99 -3.90 -5.02
C ARG A 159 19.38 -5.22 -4.34
N ASP A 160 20.58 -5.26 -3.76
CA ASP A 160 21.16 -6.39 -3.05
C ASP A 160 20.56 -6.61 -1.65
N HIS A 161 19.76 -5.68 -1.16
CA HIS A 161 19.05 -5.75 0.11
C HIS A 161 17.58 -5.35 -0.06
N LEU A 162 16.76 -5.82 0.88
CA LEU A 162 15.43 -5.31 1.13
C LEU A 162 15.46 -4.27 2.25
N GLU A 163 14.70 -3.19 2.11
CA GLU A 163 14.55 -2.13 3.11
C GLU A 163 13.08 -2.05 3.55
N PHE A 164 12.83 -1.94 4.86
CA PHE A 164 11.47 -1.75 5.40
C PHE A 164 11.48 -0.64 6.46
N HIS A 165 10.43 0.19 6.48
CA HIS A 165 10.22 1.19 7.54
C HIS A 165 9.12 0.71 8.48
N ILE A 166 9.49 0.32 9.69
CA ILE A 166 8.58 -0.31 10.65
C ILE A 166 8.30 0.67 11.78
N ARG A 167 7.04 1.08 11.88
CA ARG A 167 6.55 1.86 13.01
C ARG A 167 6.34 0.99 14.24
N HIS A 168 6.78 1.46 15.40
CA HIS A 168 6.43 0.93 16.71
C HIS A 168 4.96 1.21 17.01
N VAL A 169 4.17 0.14 17.13
CA VAL A 169 2.78 0.20 17.60
C VAL A 169 2.77 -0.32 19.03
N PRO A 170 2.40 0.51 20.03
CA PRO A 170 2.28 0.06 21.41
C PRO A 170 1.38 -1.18 21.52
N GLY A 171 1.80 -2.20 22.27
CA GLY A 171 1.05 -3.46 22.40
C GLY A 171 1.16 -4.41 21.21
N GLY A 172 1.71 -3.97 20.06
CA GLY A 172 1.91 -4.81 18.88
C GLY A 172 3.13 -5.71 19.02
N ALA A 173 2.93 -7.03 19.14
CA ALA A 173 4.02 -8.00 19.36
C ALA A 173 5.20 -7.88 18.37
N THR A 174 4.92 -7.80 17.07
CA THR A 174 5.96 -7.73 16.02
C THR A 174 6.68 -6.38 16.02
N SER A 175 5.95 -5.27 16.11
CA SER A 175 6.53 -3.92 16.12
C SER A 175 7.32 -3.65 17.40
N GLU A 176 6.89 -4.21 18.54
CA GLU A 176 7.61 -4.18 19.81
C GLU A 176 8.95 -4.91 19.70
N HIS A 177 8.95 -6.10 19.09
CA HIS A 177 10.17 -6.87 18.82
C HIS A 177 11.14 -6.07 17.96
N VAL A 178 10.68 -5.47 16.86
CA VAL A 178 11.53 -4.63 15.99
C VAL A 178 12.09 -3.41 16.74
N ALA A 179 11.27 -2.78 17.58
CA ALA A 179 11.66 -1.58 18.33
C ALA A 179 12.64 -1.85 19.48
N ARG A 180 12.64 -3.05 20.08
CA ARG A 180 13.39 -3.31 21.32
C ARG A 180 14.36 -4.48 21.29
N SER A 181 14.09 -5.50 20.48
CA SER A 181 14.75 -6.80 20.59
C SER A 181 15.56 -7.17 19.35
N LEU A 182 15.16 -6.70 18.17
CA LEU A 182 15.80 -7.01 16.89
C LEU A 182 17.25 -6.51 16.87
N LYS A 183 18.16 -7.34 16.36
CA LYS A 183 19.59 -7.06 16.24
C LYS A 183 20.09 -7.38 14.84
N VAL A 184 21.18 -6.69 14.47
CA VAL A 184 21.97 -7.08 13.30
C VAL A 184 22.45 -8.52 13.49
N GLY A 185 22.28 -9.34 12.45
CA GLY A 185 22.57 -10.77 12.45
C GLY A 185 21.35 -11.66 12.66
N ASP A 186 20.21 -11.14 13.11
CA ASP A 186 18.99 -11.93 13.31
C ASP A 186 18.43 -12.45 11.97
N GLU A 187 17.87 -13.66 12.00
CA GLU A 187 17.25 -14.28 10.83
C GLU A 187 15.81 -13.81 10.65
N VAL A 188 15.45 -13.51 9.41
CA VAL A 188 14.12 -13.01 9.05
C VAL A 188 13.64 -13.74 7.79
N SER A 189 12.42 -14.27 7.85
CA SER A 189 11.77 -14.89 6.69
C SER A 189 10.90 -13.86 5.97
N VAL A 190 11.11 -13.69 4.67
CA VAL A 190 10.35 -12.75 3.83
C VAL A 190 9.60 -13.52 2.76
N ARG A 191 8.27 -13.36 2.68
CA ARG A 191 7.43 -13.96 1.65
C ARG A 191 6.81 -12.88 0.78
N GLY A 192 7.15 -12.86 -0.51
CA GLY A 192 6.70 -11.84 -1.46
C GLY A 192 7.18 -12.07 -2.89
N PRO A 193 6.89 -11.14 -3.82
CA PRO A 193 6.19 -9.88 -3.57
C PRO A 193 4.66 -10.02 -3.48
N LEU A 194 3.99 -9.05 -2.86
CA LEU A 194 2.54 -8.97 -2.70
C LEU A 194 2.06 -7.53 -2.99
N GLY A 195 0.76 -7.38 -3.28
CA GLY A 195 0.10 -6.08 -3.47
C GLY A 195 0.06 -5.61 -4.93
N SER A 196 -0.97 -4.82 -5.24
CA SER A 196 -1.21 -4.24 -6.58
C SER A 196 -0.92 -2.74 -6.71
N SER A 197 -0.61 -2.07 -5.58
CA SER A 197 -0.24 -0.65 -5.54
C SER A 197 1.25 -0.48 -5.85
N PHE A 198 1.60 -0.48 -7.12
CA PHE A 198 2.99 -0.36 -7.59
C PHE A 198 3.11 0.61 -8.77
N LEU A 199 4.31 1.15 -9.00
CA LEU A 199 4.59 2.09 -10.09
C LEU A 199 4.18 1.51 -11.47
N ARG A 200 3.31 2.21 -12.19
CA ARG A 200 2.98 1.96 -13.60
C ARG A 200 4.02 2.67 -14.48
N GLU A 201 5.06 1.94 -14.90
CA GLU A 201 6.26 2.52 -15.55
C GLU A 201 5.98 3.11 -16.94
N GLN A 202 4.94 2.62 -17.64
CA GLN A 202 4.53 3.14 -18.95
C GLN A 202 3.70 4.41 -18.88
N HIS A 203 3.28 4.84 -17.68
CA HIS A 203 2.50 6.05 -17.51
C HIS A 203 3.34 7.28 -17.88
N THR A 204 2.84 8.11 -18.79
CA THR A 204 3.53 9.33 -19.25
C THR A 204 2.95 10.62 -18.68
N GLY A 205 1.83 10.54 -17.96
CA GLY A 205 1.24 11.70 -17.28
C GLY A 205 1.89 11.98 -15.92
N PRO A 206 1.54 13.08 -15.25
CA PRO A 206 2.12 13.41 -13.95
C PRO A 206 1.78 12.38 -12.87
N ILE A 207 2.64 12.31 -11.85
CA ILE A 207 2.51 11.40 -10.71
C ILE A 207 2.29 12.22 -9.43
N LEU A 208 1.26 11.86 -8.68
CA LEU A 208 1.06 12.35 -7.31
C LEU A 208 1.41 11.24 -6.32
N ALA A 209 2.36 11.49 -5.44
CA ALA A 209 2.77 10.58 -4.38
C ALA A 209 2.39 11.17 -3.02
N VAL A 210 1.65 10.43 -2.19
CA VAL A 210 1.18 10.88 -0.87
C VAL A 210 1.58 9.88 0.19
N ALA A 211 2.37 10.31 1.16
CA ALA A 211 2.84 9.47 2.26
C ALA A 211 2.35 9.99 3.61
N GLY A 212 2.04 9.08 4.53
CA GLY A 212 1.79 9.36 5.94
C GLY A 212 2.56 8.43 6.86
N GLY A 213 3.39 8.98 7.75
CA GLY A 213 4.21 8.19 8.69
C GLY A 213 5.11 7.16 7.98
N SER A 214 5.03 5.88 8.39
CA SER A 214 5.77 4.79 7.74
C SER A 214 5.31 4.49 6.31
N GLY A 215 4.20 5.06 5.86
CA GLY A 215 3.76 5.03 4.46
C GLY A 215 4.74 5.68 3.48
N LEU A 216 5.76 6.40 3.98
CA LEU A 216 6.86 6.86 3.12
C LEU A 216 7.71 5.68 2.58
N ALA A 217 7.68 4.48 3.17
CA ALA A 217 8.38 3.30 2.65
C ALA A 217 8.03 2.96 1.18
N PRO A 218 6.79 2.54 0.85
CA PRO A 218 6.45 2.21 -0.53
C PRO A 218 6.56 3.43 -1.46
N ILE A 219 6.30 4.63 -0.95
CA ILE A 219 6.40 5.87 -1.72
C ILE A 219 7.86 6.19 -2.09
N LYS A 220 8.81 5.96 -1.17
CA LYS A 220 10.25 6.04 -1.46
C LYS A 220 10.64 5.10 -2.59
N SER A 221 10.20 3.84 -2.51
CA SER A 221 10.45 2.85 -3.57
C SER A 221 9.92 3.35 -4.92
N ILE A 222 8.67 3.83 -4.97
CA ILE A 222 8.03 4.34 -6.19
C ILE A 222 8.77 5.55 -6.77
N VAL A 223 9.00 6.59 -5.95
CA VAL A 223 9.60 7.86 -6.41
C VAL A 223 11.03 7.63 -6.88
N GLU A 224 11.85 6.93 -6.09
CA GLU A 224 13.23 6.67 -6.48
C GLU A 224 13.33 5.78 -7.73
N THR A 225 12.45 4.79 -7.87
CA THR A 225 12.42 3.93 -9.06
C THR A 225 11.99 4.73 -10.29
N ALA A 226 10.98 5.59 -10.18
CA ALA A 226 10.56 6.46 -11.28
C ALA A 226 11.72 7.35 -11.77
N LEU A 227 12.44 7.99 -10.83
CA LEU A 227 13.60 8.83 -11.16
C LEU A 227 14.75 8.01 -11.77
N ALA A 228 15.09 6.87 -11.18
CA ALA A 228 16.17 6.01 -11.66
C ALA A 228 15.87 5.39 -13.05
N SER A 229 14.62 5.06 -13.33
CA SER A 229 14.15 4.60 -14.64
C SER A 229 14.04 5.74 -15.67
N GLY A 230 14.30 6.98 -15.27
CA GLY A 230 14.35 8.13 -16.16
C GLY A 230 13.00 8.69 -16.57
N LEU A 231 11.93 8.43 -15.81
CA LEU A 231 10.63 9.07 -16.03
C LEU A 231 10.80 10.60 -15.98
N ARG A 232 10.19 11.30 -16.95
CA ARG A 232 10.39 12.75 -17.17
C ARG A 232 9.18 13.60 -16.79
N GLN A 233 8.02 12.96 -16.61
CA GLN A 233 6.82 13.63 -16.13
C GLN A 233 7.04 14.24 -14.73
N PRO A 234 6.24 15.26 -14.35
CA PRO A 234 6.27 15.79 -13.00
C PRO A 234 5.88 14.73 -11.95
N ILE A 235 6.60 14.71 -10.84
CA ILE A 235 6.35 13.90 -9.65
C ILE A 235 6.16 14.86 -8.48
N HIS A 236 4.98 14.83 -7.86
CA HIS A 236 4.64 15.64 -6.69
C HIS A 236 4.56 14.74 -5.47
N LEU A 237 5.54 14.84 -4.57
CA LEU A 237 5.59 14.07 -3.33
C LEU A 237 5.13 14.94 -2.15
N TYR A 238 4.01 14.55 -1.53
CA TYR A 238 3.54 15.12 -0.28
C TYR A 238 3.76 14.14 0.86
N PHE A 239 4.41 14.59 1.94
CA PHE A 239 4.65 13.77 3.13
C PHE A 239 3.99 14.41 4.36
N GLY A 240 2.88 13.82 4.77
CA GLY A 240 2.12 14.21 5.95
C GLY A 240 2.68 13.60 7.23
N ALA A 241 2.91 14.44 8.24
CA ALA A 241 3.33 14.03 9.58
C ALA A 241 2.63 14.91 10.64
N ARG A 242 2.61 14.48 11.90
CA ARG A 242 1.96 15.28 12.97
C ARG A 242 2.80 16.50 13.30
N THR A 243 4.07 16.27 13.62
CA THR A 243 5.05 17.29 14.03
C THR A 243 6.42 17.01 13.42
N GLU A 244 7.39 17.91 13.60
CA GLU A 244 8.73 17.77 13.00
C GLU A 244 9.48 16.50 13.44
N ARG A 245 9.26 16.01 14.67
CA ARG A 245 9.86 14.75 15.19
C ARG A 245 9.33 13.48 14.51
N ASP A 246 8.28 13.61 13.72
CA ASP A 246 7.67 12.51 12.96
C ASP A 246 8.14 12.51 11.50
N LEU A 247 8.89 13.53 11.08
CA LEU A 247 9.52 13.61 9.77
C LEU A 247 10.85 12.84 9.78
N TYR A 248 11.13 12.17 8.66
CA TYR A 248 12.38 11.49 8.37
C TYR A 248 12.61 11.51 6.86
N LEU A 249 13.86 11.28 6.44
CA LEU A 249 14.30 11.38 5.03
C LEU A 249 14.01 12.74 4.37
N VAL A 250 13.78 13.81 5.14
CA VAL A 250 13.55 15.16 4.60
C VAL A 250 14.74 15.60 3.77
N ASP A 251 15.95 15.55 4.34
CA ASP A 251 17.18 15.93 3.62
C ASP A 251 17.41 15.09 2.36
N HIS A 252 17.07 13.80 2.42
CA HIS A 252 17.17 12.88 1.29
C HIS A 252 16.27 13.31 0.13
N PHE A 253 14.98 13.54 0.39
CA PHE A 253 14.04 13.97 -0.66
C PHE A 253 14.26 15.42 -1.09
N SER A 254 14.73 16.30 -0.20
CA SER A 254 15.16 17.65 -0.56
C SER A 254 16.36 17.62 -1.51
N LEU A 255 17.35 16.75 -1.26
CA LEU A 255 18.48 16.55 -2.17
C LEU A 255 18.01 15.99 -3.52
N LEU A 256 17.12 14.99 -3.54
CA LEU A 256 16.53 14.47 -4.78
C LEU A 256 15.79 15.56 -5.54
N ALA A 257 14.94 16.37 -4.89
CA ALA A 257 14.21 17.46 -5.53
C ALA A 257 15.13 18.56 -6.06
N SER A 258 16.31 18.77 -5.45
CA SER A 258 17.32 19.69 -5.99
C SER A 258 18.13 19.11 -7.15
N THR A 259 18.12 17.78 -7.31
CA THR A 259 18.86 17.06 -8.36
C THR A 259 18.00 16.79 -9.59
N TYR A 260 16.71 16.53 -9.39
CA TYR A 260 15.75 16.19 -10.43
C TYR A 260 14.70 17.28 -10.56
N ASP A 261 14.76 18.05 -11.65
CA ASP A 261 13.84 19.17 -11.92
C ASP A 261 12.37 18.76 -12.01
N ASN A 262 12.08 17.46 -12.21
CA ASN A 262 10.74 16.93 -12.28
C ASN A 262 10.21 16.39 -10.94
N LEU A 263 10.95 16.50 -9.82
CA LEU A 263 10.46 16.13 -8.48
C LEU A 263 10.19 17.38 -7.64
N THR A 264 8.97 17.49 -7.11
CA THR A 264 8.66 18.43 -6.02
C THR A 264 8.40 17.65 -4.74
N PHE A 265 8.97 18.10 -3.62
CA PHE A 265 8.80 17.48 -2.30
C PHE A 265 8.23 18.47 -1.28
N MET A 266 7.11 18.10 -0.65
CA MET A 266 6.33 18.95 0.25
C MET A 266 6.03 18.22 1.58
N PRO A 267 6.83 18.43 2.63
CA PRO A 267 6.46 18.03 3.99
C PRO A 267 5.30 18.89 4.52
N VAL A 268 4.32 18.25 5.17
CA VAL A 268 3.13 18.90 5.74
C VAL A 268 2.90 18.42 7.18
N LEU A 269 2.76 19.37 8.11
CA LEU A 269 2.59 19.11 9.54
C LEU A 269 1.15 19.39 10.00
N SER A 270 0.44 18.36 10.47
CA SER A 270 -0.99 18.47 10.81
C SER A 270 -1.27 19.00 12.22
N GLU A 271 -0.34 18.86 13.17
CA GLU A 271 -0.51 19.26 14.57
C GLU A 271 0.34 20.48 14.95
N VAL A 272 0.85 21.20 13.95
CA VAL A 272 1.63 22.43 14.12
C VAL A 272 0.85 23.60 13.51
N SER A 273 0.58 24.64 14.29
CA SER A 273 -0.20 25.80 13.82
C SER A 273 0.59 26.76 12.94
N ARG A 274 1.93 26.79 13.09
CA ARG A 274 2.84 27.55 12.26
C ARG A 274 4.22 26.89 12.28
N SER A 275 4.83 26.72 11.10
CA SER A 275 6.23 26.35 10.95
C SER A 275 6.89 27.34 9.99
N ASP A 276 8.15 27.66 10.25
CA ASP A 276 8.96 28.51 9.36
C ASP A 276 9.63 27.69 8.24
N HIS A 277 9.61 26.35 8.35
CA HIS A 277 10.31 25.42 7.46
C HIS A 277 9.38 24.53 6.64
N PHE A 278 8.20 24.19 7.18
CA PHE A 278 7.30 23.22 6.57
C PHE A 278 5.89 23.78 6.42
N ARG A 279 5.12 23.21 5.48
CA ARG A 279 3.70 23.52 5.38
C ARG A 279 2.96 22.98 6.60
N THR A 280 1.87 23.64 6.97
CA THR A 280 1.01 23.24 8.10
C THR A 280 -0.41 22.97 7.62
N GLY A 281 -1.13 22.10 8.31
CA GLY A 281 -2.49 21.68 7.97
C GLY A 281 -2.56 20.23 7.53
N LEU A 282 -3.68 19.81 6.93
CA LEU A 282 -3.79 18.46 6.39
C LEU A 282 -3.08 18.35 5.05
N VAL A 283 -2.53 17.17 4.76
CA VAL A 283 -1.88 16.90 3.47
C VAL A 283 -2.83 17.10 2.28
N THR A 284 -4.11 16.81 2.47
CA THR A 284 -5.16 17.03 1.47
C THR A 284 -5.36 18.51 1.15
N ASP A 285 -5.31 19.38 2.16
CA ASP A 285 -5.47 20.83 1.98
C ASP A 285 -4.28 21.41 1.22
N ALA A 286 -3.07 20.92 1.53
CA ALA A 286 -1.87 21.30 0.79
C ALA A 286 -1.97 20.90 -0.68
N ILE A 287 -2.44 19.68 -1.00
CA ILE A 287 -2.64 19.22 -2.38
C ILE A 287 -3.67 20.10 -3.10
N VAL A 288 -4.84 20.33 -2.49
CA VAL A 288 -5.90 21.18 -3.08
C VAL A 288 -5.43 22.62 -3.30
N SER A 289 -4.51 23.14 -2.48
CA SER A 289 -3.95 24.47 -2.69
C SER A 289 -3.02 24.56 -3.91
N ASP A 290 -2.39 23.46 -4.28
CA ASP A 290 -1.33 23.42 -5.30
C ASP A 290 -1.83 22.86 -6.65
N VAL A 291 -2.80 21.95 -6.64
CA VAL A 291 -3.28 21.22 -7.82
C VAL A 291 -4.80 21.30 -7.92
N GLN A 292 -5.29 21.75 -9.08
CA GLN A 292 -6.72 21.99 -9.32
C GLN A 292 -7.36 20.96 -10.27
N ASP A 293 -6.56 20.20 -11.03
CA ASP A 293 -7.03 19.21 -12.00
C ASP A 293 -6.03 18.04 -12.06
N LEU A 294 -6.55 16.83 -11.81
CA LEU A 294 -5.80 15.58 -11.81
C LEU A 294 -6.15 14.68 -13.00
N ASN A 295 -6.83 15.19 -14.02
CA ASN A 295 -7.13 14.41 -15.21
C ASN A 295 -5.83 13.96 -15.92
N GLY A 296 -5.71 12.65 -16.18
CA GLY A 296 -4.51 12.05 -16.77
C GLY A 296 -3.33 11.88 -15.81
N TRP A 297 -3.52 12.09 -14.51
CA TRP A 297 -2.51 11.77 -13.49
C TRP A 297 -2.62 10.31 -13.05
N LYS A 298 -1.61 9.82 -12.33
CA LYS A 298 -1.74 8.63 -11.47
C LYS A 298 -1.32 9.00 -10.05
N ALA A 299 -2.07 8.53 -9.06
CA ALA A 299 -1.77 8.75 -7.66
C ALA A 299 -1.30 7.46 -6.99
N TYR A 300 -0.25 7.57 -6.17
CA TYR A 300 0.22 6.53 -5.28
C TYR A 300 0.15 7.05 -3.85
N MET A 301 -0.59 6.38 -2.99
CA MET A 301 -0.82 6.83 -1.62
C MET A 301 -0.52 5.71 -0.62
N ALA A 302 0.19 6.02 0.45
CA ALA A 302 0.43 5.04 1.51
C ALA A 302 0.46 5.66 2.90
N GLY A 303 -0.20 5.02 3.85
CA GLY A 303 -0.23 5.51 5.23
C GLY A 303 -1.51 5.13 5.99
N PRO A 304 -1.88 5.92 7.03
CA PRO A 304 -3.01 5.62 7.90
C PRO A 304 -4.36 5.64 7.17
N PRO A 305 -5.35 4.83 7.61
CA PRO A 305 -6.65 4.74 6.96
C PRO A 305 -7.36 6.09 6.78
N ALA A 306 -7.36 6.93 7.81
CA ALA A 306 -8.01 8.24 7.76
C ALA A 306 -7.42 9.15 6.66
N MET A 307 -6.10 9.12 6.48
CA MET A 307 -5.42 9.89 5.43
C MET A 307 -5.77 9.36 4.04
N ILE A 308 -5.76 8.03 3.86
CA ILE A 308 -6.06 7.40 2.57
C ILE A 308 -7.52 7.66 2.17
N ASP A 309 -8.45 7.52 3.11
CA ASP A 309 -9.87 7.75 2.85
C ASP A 309 -10.14 9.21 2.46
N ALA A 310 -9.58 10.16 3.22
CA ALA A 310 -9.72 11.59 2.91
C ALA A 310 -9.08 11.95 1.56
N SER A 311 -7.88 11.44 1.30
CA SER A 311 -7.19 11.68 0.02
C SER A 311 -7.96 11.07 -1.14
N GLY A 312 -8.44 9.83 -1.01
CA GLY A 312 -9.17 9.14 -2.07
C GLY A 312 -10.47 9.83 -2.49
N ILE A 313 -11.18 10.48 -1.56
CA ILE A 313 -12.35 11.33 -1.87
C ILE A 313 -11.90 12.59 -2.61
N MET A 314 -10.94 13.33 -2.03
CA MET A 314 -10.42 14.58 -2.59
C MET A 314 -9.87 14.40 -4.02
N LEU A 315 -9.12 13.33 -4.28
CA LEU A 315 -8.54 13.09 -5.61
C LEU A 315 -9.61 12.87 -6.68
N ARG A 316 -10.71 12.20 -6.34
CA ARG A 316 -11.84 11.99 -7.26
C ARG A 316 -12.57 13.30 -7.54
N GLU A 317 -12.73 14.15 -6.52
CA GLU A 317 -13.32 15.49 -6.69
C GLU A 317 -12.47 16.39 -7.59
N LEU A 318 -11.14 16.22 -7.58
CA LEU A 318 -10.20 16.87 -8.50
C LEU A 318 -10.11 16.19 -9.89
N GLY A 319 -10.96 15.21 -10.19
CA GLY A 319 -11.07 14.59 -11.52
C GLY A 319 -10.23 13.34 -11.75
N LEU A 320 -9.53 12.81 -10.73
CA LEU A 320 -8.76 11.58 -10.88
C LEU A 320 -9.68 10.34 -10.99
N ARG A 321 -9.44 9.52 -12.01
CA ARG A 321 -10.20 8.28 -12.23
C ARG A 321 -9.86 7.27 -11.14
N GLY A 322 -10.85 6.51 -10.68
CA GLY A 322 -10.66 5.53 -9.59
C GLY A 322 -9.59 4.46 -9.88
N GLU A 323 -9.44 4.07 -11.16
CA GLU A 323 -8.41 3.12 -11.63
C GLU A 323 -6.98 3.67 -11.60
N ASP A 324 -6.82 5.00 -11.57
CA ASP A 324 -5.54 5.69 -11.49
C ASP A 324 -5.16 6.05 -10.04
N ILE A 325 -5.94 5.59 -9.05
CA ILE A 325 -5.65 5.76 -7.62
C ILE A 325 -5.14 4.44 -7.04
N HIS A 326 -3.84 4.38 -6.75
CA HIS A 326 -3.18 3.23 -6.17
C HIS A 326 -2.90 3.49 -4.69
N ALA A 327 -3.47 2.67 -3.80
CA ALA A 327 -3.39 2.91 -2.36
C ALA A 327 -2.89 1.68 -1.58
N ASP A 328 -1.92 1.91 -0.70
CA ASP A 328 -1.43 0.96 0.29
C ASP A 328 -1.81 1.41 1.71
N VAL A 329 -2.76 0.70 2.34
CA VAL A 329 -3.40 1.14 3.59
C VAL A 329 -2.80 0.42 4.77
N PHE A 330 -2.18 1.17 5.69
CA PHE A 330 -1.49 0.58 6.83
C PHE A 330 -2.46 0.42 7.99
N PHE A 331 -2.88 -0.81 8.24
CA PHE A 331 -3.82 -1.13 9.32
C PHE A 331 -3.07 -1.47 10.61
N THR A 332 -3.33 -0.71 11.67
CA THR A 332 -3.03 -1.11 13.04
C THR A 332 -4.33 -1.63 13.67
N PRO A 333 -4.40 -2.89 14.12
CA PRO A 333 -5.58 -3.44 14.79
C PRO A 333 -5.81 -2.82 16.18
N GLU A 334 -6.15 -1.53 16.24
CA GLU A 334 -6.55 -0.84 17.47
C GLU A 334 -7.42 0.41 17.24
N GLU A 335 -7.89 0.65 16.01
CA GLU A 335 -8.92 1.66 15.71
C GLU A 335 -10.21 0.98 15.21
N ALA A 336 -10.69 -0.02 15.95
CA ALA A 336 -12.10 -0.37 15.85
C ALA A 336 -12.89 0.79 16.46
N PRO A 337 -13.77 1.49 15.72
CA PRO A 337 -14.64 2.46 16.34
C PRO A 337 -15.51 1.70 17.35
N THR A 338 -15.43 2.12 18.62
CA THR A 338 -16.51 1.88 19.59
C THR A 338 -17.80 2.48 19.08
#